data_AF-A0A7C9AWQ6-F1
#
_entry.id   AF-A0A7C9AWQ6-F1
#
_cell.length_a   1.000
_cell.length_b   1.000
_cell.length_c   1.000
_cell.angle_alpha   90.00
_cell.angle_beta   90.00
_cell.angle_gamma   90.00
#
_symmetry.space_group_name_H-M   'P 1'
#
loop_
_entity.id
_entity.type
_entity.pdbx_description
1 polymer ?
#
loop_
_entity_poly.entity_id
_entity_poly.type
_entity_poly.pdbx_seq_one_letter_code
_entity_poly.pdbx_strand_id
1 'polypeptide(L)'
;EPHFDYFLDEFNTKNGGQRIATVLMYLSDVEEGGETVFPASKGNFSSLPGWDERSECAKRGLSVKPKMGDALLFWSMRPDATLDPSSLHGGCPVIKGNKWSSTKWMHVGEYKI
;
A
#
# COMPACT_ATOMS: atom_id res chain seq x y z
N GLU A 1 -10.26 -5.26 3.06
CA GLU A 1 -10.77 -3.92 2.76
C GLU A 1 -9.65 -2.88 2.64
N PRO A 2 -9.73 -1.98 1.65
CA PRO A 2 -8.81 -0.85 1.53
C PRO A 2 -8.87 0.10 2.72
N HIS A 3 -7.74 0.70 3.07
CA HIS A 3 -7.58 1.62 4.20
C HIS A 3 -6.46 2.64 3.94
N PHE A 4 -6.30 3.56 4.87
CA PHE A 4 -5.21 4.53 4.89
C PHE A 4 -4.22 4.19 5.99
N ASP A 5 -2.94 4.47 5.76
CA ASP A 5 -1.90 4.31 6.77
C ASP A 5 -1.79 5.52 7.70
N TYR A 6 -2.25 6.70 7.27
CA TYR A 6 -2.32 7.89 8.11
C TYR A 6 -3.38 7.73 9.21
N PHE A 7 -3.22 8.47 10.30
CA PHE A 7 -4.21 8.51 11.38
C PHE A 7 -5.30 9.55 11.10
N LEU A 8 -6.52 9.27 11.55
CA LEU A 8 -7.63 10.25 11.56
C LEU A 8 -7.91 10.82 12.95
N ASP A 9 -7.31 10.22 13.98
CA ASP A 9 -7.47 10.62 15.37
C ASP A 9 -6.24 11.36 15.91
N GLU A 10 -6.46 12.20 16.91
CA GLU A 10 -5.38 12.95 17.57
C GLU A 10 -4.56 12.10 18.55
N PHE A 11 -5.03 10.92 18.95
CA PHE A 11 -4.32 10.10 19.93
C PHE A 11 -3.06 9.49 19.33
N ASN A 12 -3.19 8.90 18.14
CA ASN A 12 -2.10 8.22 17.45
C ASN A 12 -1.06 9.20 16.86
N THR A 13 -1.43 10.46 16.61
CA THR A 13 -0.49 11.48 16.11
C THR A 13 0.40 12.07 17.20
N LYS A 14 0.12 11.85 18.50
CA LYS A 14 0.93 12.41 19.60
C LYS A 14 2.37 11.91 19.62
N ASN A 15 2.60 10.68 19.17
CA ASN A 15 3.92 10.06 19.16
C ASN A 15 4.48 9.97 17.74
N GLY A 16 5.51 10.75 17.44
CA GLY A 16 6.10 10.85 16.10
C GLY A 16 5.28 11.64 15.08
N GLY A 17 4.06 12.10 15.38
CA GLY A 17 3.22 12.79 14.41
C GLY A 17 2.53 11.85 13.42
N GLN A 18 2.10 12.41 12.29
CA GLN A 18 1.52 11.62 11.20
C GLN A 18 2.50 10.64 10.57
N ARG A 19 1.95 9.59 9.94
CA ARG A 19 2.71 8.71 9.06
C ARG A 19 2.82 9.36 7.69
N ILE A 20 4.03 9.74 7.29
CA ILE A 20 4.28 10.40 6.00
C ILE A 20 4.30 9.40 4.84
N ALA A 21 4.87 8.22 5.07
CA ALA A 21 5.05 7.22 4.03
C ALA A 21 5.18 5.81 4.63
N THR A 22 4.98 4.83 3.76
CA THR A 22 5.02 3.41 4.09
C THR A 22 5.95 2.68 3.11
N VAL A 23 6.82 1.84 3.66
CA VAL A 23 7.54 0.83 2.88
C VAL A 23 6.90 -0.53 3.16
N LEU A 24 6.32 -1.15 2.14
CA LEU A 24 5.79 -2.51 2.20
C LEU A 24 6.74 -3.45 1.46
N MET A 25 7.41 -4.32 2.20
CA MET A 25 8.35 -5.31 1.68
C MET A 25 7.64 -6.65 1.47
N TYR A 26 7.77 -7.24 0.29
CA TYR A 26 7.26 -8.57 0.00
C TYR A 26 8.31 -9.63 0.35
N LEU A 27 7.96 -10.53 1.27
CA LEU A 27 8.84 -11.56 1.82
C LEU A 27 8.58 -12.94 1.19
N SER A 28 7.60 -13.04 0.29
CA SER A 28 7.32 -14.24 -0.49
C SER A 28 6.80 -13.89 -1.88
N ASP A 29 7.04 -14.80 -2.82
CA ASP A 29 6.31 -14.82 -4.09
C ASP A 29 4.88 -15.30 -3.83
N VAL A 30 3.91 -14.70 -4.52
CA VAL A 30 2.51 -15.16 -4.49
C VAL A 30 2.14 -15.66 -5.87
N GLU A 31 1.62 -16.89 -5.92
CA GLU A 31 1.27 -17.56 -7.18
C GLU A 31 0.09 -16.85 -7.86
N GLU A 32 -1.01 -16.65 -7.13
CA GLU A 32 -2.23 -16.00 -7.63
C GLU A 32 -2.87 -15.09 -6.58
N GLY A 33 -3.28 -13.90 -7.01
CA GLY A 33 -3.82 -12.86 -6.14
C GLY A 33 -2.77 -12.19 -5.25
N GLY A 34 -3.20 -11.73 -4.08
CA GLY A 34 -2.33 -11.13 -3.06
C GLY A 34 -1.77 -9.75 -3.41
N GLU A 35 -2.21 -9.12 -4.51
CA GLU A 35 -1.71 -7.81 -4.93
C GLU A 35 -1.94 -6.73 -3.86
N THR A 36 -1.08 -5.72 -3.84
CA THR A 36 -1.40 -4.46 -3.15
C THR A 36 -2.06 -3.54 -4.17
N VAL A 37 -3.31 -3.14 -3.94
CA VAL A 37 -4.13 -2.33 -4.86
C VAL A 37 -4.39 -0.94 -4.29
N PHE A 38 -4.35 0.08 -5.14
CA PHE A 38 -4.63 1.49 -4.87
C PHE A 38 -5.89 1.93 -5.63
N PRO A 39 -7.11 1.65 -5.13
CA PRO A 39 -8.34 1.90 -5.88
C PRO A 39 -8.64 3.39 -6.13
N ALA A 40 -8.06 4.31 -5.35
CA ALA A 40 -8.24 5.75 -5.54
C ALA A 40 -7.22 6.38 -6.48
N SER A 41 -6.24 5.60 -6.97
CA SER A 41 -5.25 6.08 -7.94
C SER A 41 -5.91 6.38 -9.29
N LYS A 42 -5.51 7.49 -9.91
CA LYS A 42 -6.03 7.91 -11.22
C LYS A 42 -5.08 7.47 -12.33
N GLY A 43 -5.61 6.81 -13.34
CA GLY A 43 -4.85 6.41 -14.51
C GLY A 43 -5.55 5.32 -15.30
N ASN A 44 -5.15 5.13 -16.55
CA ASN A 44 -5.51 3.95 -17.30
C ASN A 44 -4.44 2.87 -17.08
N PHE A 45 -4.72 1.92 -16.18
CA PHE A 45 -3.79 0.87 -15.81
C PHE A 45 -3.95 -0.40 -16.66
N SER A 46 -4.97 -0.46 -17.52
CA SER A 46 -5.23 -1.65 -18.35
C SER A 46 -4.20 -1.90 -19.43
N SER A 47 -3.40 -0.89 -19.77
CA SER A 47 -2.27 -1.02 -20.69
C SER A 47 -0.97 -1.46 -20.04
N LEU A 48 -0.93 -1.62 -18.70
CA LEU A 48 0.29 -2.04 -18.01
C LEU A 48 0.61 -3.52 -18.30
N PRO A 49 1.89 -3.89 -18.45
CA PRO A 49 2.29 -5.27 -18.62
C PRO A 49 1.76 -6.17 -17.49
N GLY A 50 1.22 -7.33 -17.87
CA GLY A 50 0.65 -8.29 -16.93
C GLY A 50 -0.68 -7.86 -16.30
N TRP A 51 -1.39 -6.87 -16.86
CA TRP A 51 -2.73 -6.48 -16.40
C TRP A 51 -3.75 -7.62 -16.48
N ASP A 52 -3.74 -8.38 -17.57
CA ASP A 52 -4.73 -9.44 -17.79
C ASP A 52 -4.55 -10.62 -16.80
N GLU A 53 -3.34 -10.79 -16.26
CA GLU A 53 -3.01 -11.81 -15.26
C GLU A 53 -3.35 -11.39 -13.82
N ARG A 54 -3.84 -10.16 -13.61
CA ARG A 54 -4.23 -9.63 -12.29
C ARG A 54 -5.55 -10.24 -11.83
N SER A 55 -5.69 -10.37 -10.51
CA SER A 55 -6.98 -10.69 -9.90
C SER A 55 -8.02 -9.59 -10.16
N GLU A 56 -9.30 -9.93 -10.10
CA GLU A 56 -10.40 -8.95 -10.24
C GLU A 56 -10.35 -7.85 -9.18
N CYS A 57 -9.86 -8.17 -7.97
CA CYS A 57 -9.59 -7.17 -6.95
C CYS A 57 -8.51 -6.17 -7.39
N ALA A 58 -7.42 -6.66 -7.98
CA ALA A 58 -6.28 -5.87 -8.40
C ALA A 58 -6.57 -4.98 -9.60
N LYS A 59 -7.58 -5.34 -10.41
CA LYS A 59 -8.07 -4.52 -11.54
C LYS A 59 -8.88 -3.29 -11.12
N ARG A 60 -9.19 -3.12 -9.83
CA ARG A 60 -9.93 -1.95 -9.30
C ARG A 60 -9.10 -0.67 -9.21
N GLY A 61 -7.80 -0.70 -9.52
CA GLY A 61 -6.91 0.46 -9.51
C GLY A 61 -5.47 0.08 -9.89
N LEU A 62 -4.51 0.96 -9.64
CA LEU A 62 -3.08 0.61 -9.74
C LEU A 62 -2.79 -0.53 -8.77
N SER A 63 -2.08 -1.57 -9.21
CA SER A 63 -1.76 -2.70 -8.35
C SER A 63 -0.36 -3.26 -8.58
N VAL A 64 0.21 -3.82 -7.52
CA VAL A 64 1.55 -4.39 -7.49
C VAL A 64 1.48 -5.84 -7.06
N LYS A 65 2.12 -6.74 -7.82
CA LYS A 65 2.09 -8.19 -7.55
C LYS A 65 3.18 -8.46 -6.51
N PRO A 66 2.93 -9.26 -5.46
CA PRO A 66 3.98 -9.59 -4.51
C PRO A 66 5.05 -10.43 -5.20
N LYS A 67 6.27 -9.91 -5.21
CA LYS A 67 7.47 -10.62 -5.66
C LYS A 67 8.48 -10.57 -4.53
N MET A 68 8.99 -11.72 -4.12
CA MET A 68 9.93 -11.81 -3.01
C MET A 68 11.15 -10.93 -3.25
N GLY A 69 11.47 -10.08 -2.27
CA GLY A 69 12.60 -9.15 -2.32
C GLY A 69 12.23 -7.75 -2.79
N ASP A 70 11.10 -7.57 -3.46
CA ASP A 70 10.63 -6.25 -3.87
C ASP A 70 10.06 -5.46 -2.68
N ALA A 71 10.18 -4.13 -2.75
CA ALA A 71 9.58 -3.21 -1.81
C ALA A 71 8.78 -2.12 -2.53
N LEU A 72 7.62 -1.80 -1.98
CA LEU A 72 6.75 -0.72 -2.43
C LEU A 72 6.84 0.45 -1.46
N LEU A 73 7.23 1.61 -1.96
CA LEU A 73 7.18 2.88 -1.23
C LEU A 73 6.01 3.72 -1.73
N PHE A 74 5.17 4.18 -0.81
CA PHE A 74 4.09 5.13 -1.11
C PHE A 74 3.91 6.13 0.02
N TRP A 75 3.37 7.31 -0.32
CA TRP A 75 3.19 8.42 0.60
C TRP A 75 1.73 8.50 1.05
N SER A 76 1.54 8.71 2.35
CA SER A 76 0.24 8.97 2.97
C SER A 76 -0.07 10.48 3.05
N MET A 77 0.92 11.32 2.79
CA MET A 77 0.82 12.77 2.84
C MET A 77 1.45 13.39 1.58
N ARG A 78 0.90 14.54 1.17
CA ARG A 78 1.45 15.37 0.10
C ARG A 78 2.58 16.26 0.63
N PRO A 79 3.40 16.86 -0.26
CA PRO A 79 4.47 17.78 0.14
C PRO A 79 3.99 19.02 0.92
N ASP A 80 2.72 19.41 0.78
CA ASP A 80 2.10 20.51 1.54
C ASP A 80 1.55 20.08 2.92
N ALA A 81 1.93 18.88 3.38
CA ALA A 81 1.51 18.24 4.62
C ALA A 81 0.00 17.89 4.70
N THR A 82 -0.75 17.99 3.60
CA THR A 82 -2.13 17.48 3.56
C THR A 82 -2.14 15.96 3.41
N LEU A 83 -3.17 15.29 3.96
CA LEU A 83 -3.37 13.86 3.76
C LEU A 83 -3.64 13.59 2.27
N ASP A 84 -3.13 12.47 1.73
CA ASP A 84 -3.35 12.12 0.34
C ASP A 84 -4.45 11.05 0.18
N PRO A 85 -5.67 11.40 -0.28
CA PRO A 85 -6.72 10.41 -0.49
C PRO A 85 -6.39 9.38 -1.57
N SER A 86 -5.40 9.66 -2.44
CA SER A 86 -4.97 8.70 -3.47
C SER A 86 -4.16 7.52 -2.91
N SER A 87 -3.70 7.63 -1.65
CA SER A 87 -2.95 6.58 -0.94
C SER A 87 -3.85 5.49 -0.33
N LEU A 88 -5.17 5.53 -0.57
CA LEU A 88 -6.08 4.46 -0.18
C LEU A 88 -5.58 3.16 -0.81
N HIS A 89 -5.24 2.17 0.02
CA HIS A 89 -4.63 0.94 -0.46
C HIS A 89 -5.17 -0.28 0.30
N GLY A 90 -5.05 -1.45 -0.30
CA GLY A 90 -5.47 -2.70 0.32
C GLY A 90 -4.72 -3.91 -0.19
N GLY A 91 -4.71 -4.97 0.60
CA GLY A 91 -4.30 -6.29 0.14
C GLY A 91 -5.48 -7.02 -0.53
N CYS A 92 -5.30 -7.42 -1.78
CA CYS A 92 -6.22 -8.34 -2.44
C CYS A 92 -6.14 -9.74 -1.83
N PRO A 93 -7.22 -10.53 -1.90
CA PRO A 93 -7.21 -11.92 -1.44
C PRO A 93 -6.08 -12.72 -2.11
N VAL A 94 -5.39 -13.54 -1.32
CA VAL A 94 -4.50 -14.57 -1.87
C VAL A 94 -5.38 -15.71 -2.38
N ILE A 95 -5.30 -16.02 -3.67
CA ILE A 95 -6.08 -17.10 -4.28
C ILE A 95 -5.27 -18.40 -4.22
N LYS A 96 -3.96 -18.32 -4.47
CA LYS A 96 -3.05 -19.47 -4.41
C LYS A 96 -1.67 -19.08 -3.86
N GLY A 97 -1.13 -19.94 -2.99
CA GLY A 97 0.15 -19.74 -2.31
C GLY A 97 0.00 -19.03 -0.95
N ASN A 98 1.07 -18.37 -0.49
CA ASN A 98 1.09 -17.64 0.77
C ASN A 98 1.75 -16.27 0.58
N LYS A 99 1.18 -15.24 1.19
CA LYS A 99 1.73 -13.88 1.18
C LYS A 99 2.36 -13.55 2.54
N TRP A 100 3.67 -13.32 2.53
CA TRP A 100 4.40 -12.74 3.65
C TRP A 100 4.84 -11.33 3.29
N SER A 101 4.65 -10.39 4.21
CA SER A 101 5.08 -9.00 4.02
C SER A 101 5.51 -8.37 5.33
N SER A 102 6.39 -7.39 5.24
CA SER A 102 6.78 -6.53 6.36
C SER A 102 6.45 -5.08 6.02
N THR A 103 5.73 -4.41 6.91
CA THR A 103 5.33 -3.01 6.74
C THR A 103 6.16 -2.13 7.67
N LYS A 104 6.81 -1.10 7.11
CA LYS A 104 7.50 -0.06 7.86
C LYS A 104 6.78 1.26 7.64
N TRP A 105 6.11 1.74 8.69
CA TRP A 105 5.55 3.09 8.72
C TRP A 105 6.62 4.10 9.13
N MET A 106 6.69 5.21 8.40
CA MET A 106 7.60 6.31 8.67
C MET A 106 6.79 7.52 9.15
N HIS A 107 7.20 8.07 10.29
CA HIS A 107 6.55 9.20 10.92
C HIS A 107 7.23 10.52 10.52
N VAL A 108 6.49 11.64 10.57
CA VAL A 108 7.04 12.98 10.29
C VAL A 108 8.04 13.45 11.34
N GLY A 109 8.00 12.89 12.55
CA GLY A 109 8.92 13.13 13.64
C GLY A 109 9.41 11.85 14.29
N GLU A 110 10.32 11.99 15.25
CA GLU A 110 10.87 10.86 16.01
C GLU A 110 9.76 10.14 16.79
N TYR A 111 9.65 8.83 16.56
CA TYR A 111 8.74 7.96 17.31
C TYR A 111 9.47 7.43 18.55
N LYS A 112 8.91 7.69 19.74
CA LYS A 112 9.50 7.30 21.02
C LYS A 112 8.81 6.04 21.56
N ILE A 113 9.59 5.10 22.09
CA ILE A 113 9.09 3.84 22.69
C ILE A 113 9.02 4.00 24.20
#